data_AF-A0A7S2IAY6-F1
#
_entry.id   AF-A0A7S2IAY6-F1
#
_cell.length_a   1.000
_cell.length_b   1.000
_cell.length_c   1.000
_cell.angle_alpha   90.00
_cell.angle_beta   90.00
_cell.angle_gamma   90.00
#
_symmetry.space_group_name_H-M   'P 1'
#
loop_
_entity.id
_entity.type
_entity.pdbx_description
1 polymer ?
#
loop_
_entity_poly.entity_id
_entity_poly.type
_entity_poly.pdbx_seq_one_letter_code
_entity_poly.pdbx_strand_id
1 'polypeptide(L)'
;IPRPEPDPGFLQRWIFGADLNHQFATNADLAFRAALAVGVCALCYYWPPLQWLTSQGWNMQYVVTLFAFTFWKDVGTTMKFVWCSLVGTLVPTGNCLFMFALYPDGVTELNQASATTFACCDFLAFAVFYATLNWPMLMRMFAMYLHSYFTMSFLDPTSTIHFAH
;
A
#
# COMPACT_ATOMS: atom_id res chain seq x y z
N ILE A 1 30.18 -20.07 1.58
CA ILE A 1 30.92 -19.30 0.57
C ILE A 1 30.37 -17.88 0.63
N PRO A 2 31.17 -16.86 1.03
CA PRO A 2 30.71 -15.47 0.99
C PRO A 2 30.40 -15.09 -0.46
N ARG A 3 29.24 -14.44 -0.70
CA ARG A 3 28.89 -13.95 -2.04
C ARG A 3 29.90 -12.88 -2.44
N PRO A 4 30.45 -12.90 -3.67
CA PRO A 4 31.24 -11.78 -4.16
C PRO A 4 30.36 -10.53 -4.19
N GLU A 5 30.84 -9.44 -3.58
CA GLU A 5 30.17 -8.15 -3.64
C GLU A 5 30.35 -7.57 -5.05
N PRO A 6 29.26 -7.17 -5.73
CA PRO A 6 29.36 -6.58 -7.06
C PRO A 6 30.07 -5.23 -6.99
N ASP A 7 30.97 -4.97 -7.95
CA ASP A 7 31.69 -3.71 -8.04
C ASP A 7 30.71 -2.52 -8.11
N PRO A 8 30.89 -1.47 -7.28
CA PRO A 8 29.98 -0.34 -7.27
C PRO A 8 30.04 0.43 -8.59
N GLY A 9 28.86 0.72 -9.15
CA GLY A 9 28.74 1.42 -10.42
C GLY A 9 29.22 2.88 -10.39
N PHE A 10 29.31 3.51 -11.56
CA PHE A 10 29.81 4.89 -11.71
C PHE A 10 29.03 5.91 -10.85
N LEU A 11 27.69 5.85 -10.87
CA LEU A 11 26.83 6.72 -10.03
C LEU A 11 27.03 6.48 -8.53
N GLN A 12 27.28 5.23 -8.15
CA GLN A 12 27.46 4.80 -6.77
C GLN A 12 28.78 5.32 -6.19
N ARG A 13 29.85 5.34 -7.01
CA ARG A 13 31.15 5.90 -6.63
C ARG A 13 31.15 7.43 -6.58
N TRP A 14 30.57 8.08 -7.60
CA TRP A 14 30.74 9.54 -7.77
C TRP A 14 29.70 10.39 -7.02
N ILE A 15 28.44 9.95 -6.96
CA ILE A 15 27.35 10.73 -6.33
C ILE A 15 27.10 10.30 -4.89
N PHE A 16 27.12 8.99 -4.63
CA PHE A 16 26.74 8.43 -3.33
C PHE A 16 27.93 8.06 -2.42
N GLY A 17 29.17 8.30 -2.87
CA GLY A 17 30.36 8.12 -2.04
C GLY A 17 30.55 6.69 -1.54
N ALA A 18 30.54 5.72 -2.47
CA ALA A 18 30.73 4.29 -2.16
C ALA A 18 31.98 3.99 -1.32
N ASP A 19 33.01 4.84 -1.40
CA ASP A 19 34.28 4.69 -0.68
C ASP A 19 34.16 4.97 0.83
N LEU A 20 33.12 5.71 1.26
CA LEU A 20 32.86 6.01 2.68
C LEU A 20 31.90 5.00 3.33
N ASN A 21 30.86 4.59 2.60
CA ASN A 21 29.89 3.60 3.09
C ASN A 21 29.24 2.83 1.93
N HIS A 22 29.71 1.61 1.70
CA HIS A 22 29.25 0.75 0.61
C HIS A 22 27.76 0.37 0.72
N GLN A 23 27.27 0.10 1.94
CA GLN A 23 25.86 -0.24 2.17
C GLN A 23 24.93 0.93 1.83
N PHE A 24 25.31 2.14 2.26
CA PHE A 24 24.55 3.35 1.96
C PHE A 24 24.50 3.62 0.45
N ALA A 25 25.66 3.60 -0.22
CA ALA A 25 25.72 3.89 -1.64
C ALA A 25 24.90 2.89 -2.47
N THR A 26 24.92 1.61 -2.09
CA THR A 26 24.09 0.60 -2.77
C THR A 26 22.60 0.84 -2.51
N ASN A 27 22.19 1.27 -1.31
CA ASN A 27 20.78 1.55 -1.00
C ASN A 27 20.29 2.82 -1.70
N ALA A 28 21.16 3.83 -1.82
CA ALA A 28 20.86 5.09 -2.49
C ALA A 28 20.72 4.91 -4.02
N ASP A 29 21.61 4.13 -4.66
CA ASP A 29 21.47 3.81 -6.10
C ASP A 29 20.16 3.07 -6.40
N LEU A 30 19.81 2.09 -5.57
CA LEU A 30 18.55 1.36 -5.70
C LEU A 30 17.33 2.29 -5.54
N ALA A 31 17.33 3.13 -4.50
CA ALA A 31 16.26 4.09 -4.25
C ALA A 31 16.12 5.10 -5.39
N PHE A 32 17.25 5.56 -5.96
CA PHE A 32 17.27 6.47 -7.10
C PHE A 32 16.68 5.83 -8.36
N ARG A 33 17.03 4.58 -8.67
CA ARG A 33 16.43 3.83 -9.80
C ARG A 33 14.94 3.61 -9.60
N ALA A 34 14.52 3.27 -8.39
CA ALA A 34 13.10 3.13 -8.06
C ALA A 34 12.36 4.48 -8.21
N ALA A 35 12.94 5.57 -7.72
CA ALA A 35 12.36 6.91 -7.85
C ALA A 35 12.23 7.35 -9.32
N LEU A 36 13.22 7.03 -10.17
CA LEU A 36 13.12 7.29 -11.60
C LEU A 36 12.01 6.47 -12.26
N ALA A 37 11.92 5.17 -11.96
CA ALA A 37 10.86 4.31 -12.52
C ALA A 37 9.47 4.81 -12.13
N VAL A 38 9.26 5.13 -10.84
CA VAL A 38 7.98 5.67 -10.34
C VAL A 38 7.72 7.07 -10.90
N GLY A 39 8.75 7.91 -11.03
CA GLY A 39 8.64 9.24 -11.63
C GLY A 39 8.18 9.20 -13.08
N VAL A 40 8.67 8.25 -13.88
CA VAL A 40 8.21 8.03 -15.26
C VAL A 40 6.75 7.56 -15.28
N CYS A 41 6.35 6.66 -14.40
CA CYS A 41 4.94 6.25 -14.28
C CYS A 41 4.02 7.41 -13.88
N ALA A 42 4.48 8.30 -12.98
CA ALA A 42 3.73 9.50 -12.58
C ALA A 42 3.63 10.53 -13.71
N LEU A 43 4.69 10.68 -14.52
CA LEU A 43 4.72 11.56 -15.70
C LEU A 43 3.63 11.22 -16.72
N CYS A 44 3.20 9.96 -16.82
CA CYS A 44 2.10 9.54 -17.69
C CYS A 44 0.76 10.24 -17.40
N TYR A 45 0.55 10.74 -16.17
CA TYR A 45 -0.67 11.47 -15.81
C TYR A 45 -0.59 12.97 -16.20
N TYR A 46 0.58 13.58 -16.03
CA TYR A 46 0.74 15.03 -16.20
C TYR A 46 1.14 15.43 -17.62
N TRP A 47 1.75 14.53 -18.39
CA TRP A 47 2.32 14.86 -19.69
C TRP A 47 1.35 14.48 -20.84
N PRO A 48 0.80 15.44 -21.61
CA PRO A 48 -0.29 15.18 -22.56
C PRO A 48 -0.02 14.08 -23.61
N PRO A 49 1.14 14.02 -24.28
CA PRO A 49 1.41 12.94 -25.22
C PRO A 49 1.71 11.57 -24.59
N LEU A 50 1.75 11.44 -23.26
CA LEU A 50 1.82 10.12 -22.59
C LEU A 50 0.46 9.68 -22.02
N GLN A 51 -0.55 10.55 -21.98
CA GLN A 51 -1.88 10.22 -21.46
C GLN A 51 -2.59 9.13 -22.28
N TRP A 52 -2.16 8.87 -23.51
CA TRP A 52 -2.67 7.76 -24.30
C TRP A 52 -2.41 6.39 -23.65
N LEU A 53 -1.33 6.24 -22.86
CA LEU A 53 -1.07 5.01 -22.10
C LEU A 53 -2.14 4.81 -21.03
N THR A 54 -2.55 5.88 -20.35
CA THR A 54 -3.63 5.82 -19.35
C THR A 54 -5.00 5.60 -20.00
N SER A 55 -5.23 6.13 -21.21
CA SER A 55 -6.51 5.93 -21.92
C SER A 55 -6.67 4.53 -22.52
N GLN A 56 -5.57 3.80 -22.72
CA GLN A 56 -5.57 2.36 -23.09
C GLN A 56 -5.95 1.43 -21.93
N GLY A 57 -6.28 1.96 -20.75
CA GLY A 57 -6.69 1.17 -19.58
C GLY A 57 -5.54 0.68 -18.71
N TRP A 58 -4.31 1.17 -18.93
CA TRP A 58 -3.18 0.82 -18.07
C TRP A 58 -3.26 1.58 -16.76
N ASN A 59 -3.52 0.85 -15.67
CA ASN A 59 -3.53 1.42 -14.33
C ASN A 59 -2.09 1.60 -13.81
N MET A 60 -1.52 2.79 -14.04
CA MET A 60 -0.15 3.12 -13.63
C MET A 60 0.05 3.07 -12.10
N GLN A 61 -1.02 3.24 -11.30
CA GLN A 61 -0.94 3.07 -9.84
C GLN A 61 -0.58 1.61 -9.47
N TYR A 62 -1.13 0.64 -10.19
CA TYR A 62 -0.82 -0.78 -10.00
C TYR A 62 0.61 -1.13 -10.45
N VAL A 63 1.10 -0.46 -11.49
CA VAL A 63 2.50 -0.63 -11.95
C VAL A 63 3.48 -0.11 -10.89
N VAL A 64 3.18 1.04 -10.27
CA VAL A 64 4.00 1.62 -9.20
C VAL A 64 4.05 0.71 -7.96
N THR A 65 2.94 0.08 -7.58
CA THR A 65 2.95 -0.88 -6.46
C THR A 65 3.76 -2.13 -6.78
N LEU A 66 3.66 -2.67 -8.00
CA LEU A 66 4.52 -3.77 -8.45
C LEU A 66 6.02 -3.41 -8.40
N PHE A 67 6.38 -2.20 -8.83
CA PHE A 67 7.75 -1.71 -8.69
C PHE A 67 8.18 -1.65 -7.22
N ALA A 68 7.35 -1.10 -6.34
CA ALA A 68 7.65 -1.02 -4.91
C ALA A 68 7.87 -2.41 -4.25
N PHE A 69 7.15 -3.44 -4.71
CA PHE A 69 7.36 -4.82 -4.23
C PHE A 69 8.60 -5.49 -4.84
N THR A 70 9.01 -5.13 -6.06
CA THR A 70 10.11 -5.81 -6.78
C THR A 70 11.50 -5.25 -6.49
N PHE A 71 11.62 -3.98 -6.05
CA PHE A 71 12.93 -3.35 -5.83
C PHE A 71 13.70 -3.82 -4.57
N TRP A 72 13.21 -4.77 -3.79
CA TRP A 72 13.91 -5.25 -2.60
C TRP A 72 15.10 -6.16 -2.95
N LYS A 73 16.27 -5.88 -2.34
CA LYS A 73 17.54 -6.58 -2.61
C LYS A 73 17.55 -8.05 -2.22
N ASP A 74 16.79 -8.40 -1.19
CA ASP A 74 16.73 -9.75 -0.65
C ASP A 74 15.34 -10.34 -0.81
N VAL A 75 15.25 -11.44 -1.57
CA VAL A 75 14.01 -12.21 -1.79
C VAL A 75 13.35 -12.59 -0.47
N GLY A 76 14.14 -12.91 0.57
CA GLY A 76 13.61 -13.23 1.90
C GLY A 76 12.93 -12.03 2.58
N THR A 77 13.47 -10.83 2.42
CA THR A 77 12.82 -9.61 2.90
C THR A 77 11.57 -9.31 2.09
N THR A 78 11.64 -9.40 0.76
CA THR A 78 10.49 -9.23 -0.15
C THR A 78 9.34 -10.16 0.22
N MET A 79 9.64 -11.44 0.45
CA MET A 79 8.62 -12.43 0.81
C MET A 79 7.98 -12.11 2.16
N LYS A 80 8.77 -11.66 3.15
CA LYS A 80 8.24 -11.17 4.42
C LYS A 80 7.34 -9.95 4.24
N PHE A 81 7.72 -9.01 3.36
CA PHE A 81 6.89 -7.85 3.02
C PHE A 81 5.57 -8.25 2.36
N VAL A 82 5.61 -9.16 1.39
CA VAL A 82 4.42 -9.69 0.70
C VAL A 82 3.52 -10.43 1.68
N TRP A 83 4.09 -11.22 2.60
CA TRP A 83 3.30 -11.90 3.63
C TRP A 83 2.64 -10.90 4.58
N CYS A 84 3.41 -9.91 5.06
CA CYS A 84 2.87 -8.86 5.92
C CYS A 84 1.81 -8.01 5.22
N SER A 85 1.96 -7.73 3.92
CA SER A 85 0.94 -7.00 3.16
C SER A 85 -0.31 -7.85 2.96
N LEU A 86 -0.16 -9.13 2.61
CA LEU A 86 -1.29 -10.06 2.41
C LEU A 86 -2.12 -10.25 3.67
N VAL A 87 -1.49 -10.51 4.82
CA VAL A 87 -2.25 -10.62 6.08
C VAL A 87 -2.78 -9.24 6.50
N GLY A 88 -2.01 -8.18 6.24
CA GLY A 88 -2.41 -6.79 6.44
C GLY A 88 -3.65 -6.38 5.64
N THR A 89 -3.92 -6.99 4.47
CA THR A 89 -5.13 -6.72 3.67
C THR A 89 -6.26 -7.71 3.94
N LEU A 90 -5.98 -8.99 4.20
CA LEU A 90 -7.03 -10.00 4.41
C LEU A 90 -7.85 -9.75 5.68
N VAL A 91 -7.19 -9.44 6.79
CA VAL A 91 -7.87 -9.22 8.08
C VAL A 91 -8.83 -8.02 8.06
N PRO A 92 -8.43 -6.81 7.61
CA PRO A 92 -9.36 -5.69 7.49
C PRO A 92 -10.44 -5.91 6.42
N THR A 93 -10.13 -6.62 5.32
CA THR A 93 -11.15 -6.98 4.33
C THR A 93 -12.20 -7.92 4.92
N GLY A 94 -11.78 -8.89 5.74
CA GLY A 94 -12.71 -9.76 6.47
C GLY A 94 -13.59 -8.99 7.47
N ASN A 95 -13.02 -8.04 8.20
CA ASN A 95 -13.78 -7.18 9.11
C ASN A 95 -14.78 -6.28 8.35
N CYS A 96 -14.34 -5.72 7.22
CA CYS A 96 -15.19 -4.94 6.32
C CYS A 96 -16.38 -5.77 5.80
N LEU A 97 -16.13 -7.00 5.33
CA LEU A 97 -17.19 -7.91 4.91
C LEU A 97 -18.18 -8.21 6.03
N PHE A 98 -17.71 -8.35 7.27
CA PHE A 98 -18.59 -8.50 8.43
C PHE A 98 -19.45 -7.25 8.66
N MET A 99 -18.88 -6.05 8.52
CA MET A 99 -19.58 -4.77 8.62
C MET A 99 -20.69 -4.65 7.57
N PHE A 100 -20.39 -4.98 6.32
CA PHE A 100 -21.37 -4.99 5.20
C PHE A 100 -22.34 -6.17 5.26
N ALA A 101 -22.01 -7.29 5.91
CA ALA A 101 -22.96 -8.39 6.11
C ALA A 101 -24.08 -8.01 7.09
N LEU A 102 -23.80 -7.17 8.08
CA LEU A 102 -24.79 -6.66 9.03
C LEU A 102 -25.60 -5.49 8.48
N TYR A 103 -24.95 -4.60 7.72
CA TYR A 103 -25.57 -3.43 7.10
C TYR A 103 -25.22 -3.41 5.59
N PRO A 104 -25.97 -4.14 4.75
CA PRO A 104 -25.65 -4.30 3.33
C PRO A 104 -25.70 -3.00 2.54
N ASP A 105 -26.59 -2.08 2.93
CA ASP A 105 -26.73 -0.77 2.28
C ASP A 105 -25.86 0.33 2.91
N GLY A 106 -25.02 0.01 3.89
CA GLY A 106 -24.23 0.99 4.63
C GLY A 106 -25.10 1.99 5.42
N VAL A 107 -24.59 3.21 5.59
CA VAL A 107 -25.34 4.30 6.23
C VAL A 107 -26.40 4.84 5.26
N THR A 108 -27.65 4.41 5.42
CA THR A 108 -28.82 4.94 4.70
C THR A 108 -29.57 5.99 5.53
N GLU A 109 -30.34 6.87 4.87
CA GLU A 109 -31.14 7.93 5.54
C GLU A 109 -32.14 7.37 6.56
N LEU A 110 -32.57 6.11 6.41
CA LEU A 110 -33.53 5.47 7.31
C LEU A 110 -32.92 5.04 8.65
N ASN A 111 -31.63 4.70 8.68
CA ASN A 111 -30.93 4.10 9.84
C ASN A 111 -29.59 4.79 10.15
N GLN A 112 -29.47 6.08 9.83
CA GLN A 112 -28.22 6.83 9.86
C GLN A 112 -27.52 6.78 11.23
N ALA A 113 -28.25 6.97 12.33
CA ALA A 113 -27.65 7.03 13.67
C ALA A 113 -27.08 5.67 14.14
N SER A 114 -27.77 4.57 13.83
CA SER A 114 -27.37 3.24 14.28
C SER A 114 -26.16 2.73 13.49
N ALA A 115 -26.19 2.85 12.16
CA ALA A 115 -25.10 2.41 11.29
C ALA A 115 -23.82 3.24 11.50
N THR A 116 -23.94 4.56 11.71
CA THR A 116 -22.78 5.43 11.97
C THR A 116 -22.14 5.11 13.32
N THR A 117 -22.94 4.88 14.36
CA THR A 117 -22.41 4.52 15.69
C THR A 117 -21.71 3.16 15.64
N PHE A 118 -22.29 2.20 14.93
CA PHE A 118 -21.68 0.88 14.73
C PHE A 118 -20.34 0.96 14.01
N ALA A 119 -20.25 1.69 12.89
CA ALA A 119 -19.00 1.87 12.15
C ALA A 119 -17.91 2.57 12.98
N CYS A 120 -18.27 3.60 13.75
CA CYS A 120 -17.33 4.26 14.66
C CYS A 120 -16.84 3.31 15.78
N CYS A 121 -17.73 2.51 16.35
CA CYS A 121 -17.37 1.51 17.37
C CYS A 121 -16.46 0.42 16.79
N ASP A 122 -16.75 -0.08 15.59
CA ASP A 122 -15.94 -1.09 14.91
C ASP A 122 -14.54 -0.54 14.59
N PHE A 123 -14.46 0.67 14.05
CA PHE A 123 -13.18 1.35 13.79
C PHE A 123 -12.32 1.49 15.04
N LEU A 124 -12.93 1.91 16.15
CA LEU A 124 -12.22 2.10 17.41
C LEU A 124 -11.78 0.75 18.00
N ALA A 125 -12.64 -0.27 17.95
CA ALA A 125 -12.32 -1.62 18.39
C ALA A 125 -11.17 -2.22 17.56
N PHE A 126 -11.22 -2.07 16.23
CA PHE A 126 -10.18 -2.54 15.31
C PHE A 126 -8.85 -1.83 15.55
N ALA A 127 -8.87 -0.50 15.76
CA ALA A 127 -7.68 0.27 16.09
C ALA A 127 -7.03 -0.18 17.41
N VAL A 128 -7.82 -0.41 18.46
CA VAL A 128 -7.32 -0.90 19.75
C VAL A 128 -6.78 -2.33 19.63
N PHE A 129 -7.46 -3.19 18.88
CA PHE A 129 -7.01 -4.55 18.61
C PHE A 129 -5.63 -4.56 17.93
N TYR A 130 -5.44 -3.75 16.89
CA TYR A 130 -4.14 -3.65 16.20
C TYR A 130 -3.05 -2.91 16.98
N ALA A 131 -3.44 -1.99 17.87
CA ALA A 131 -2.50 -1.33 18.78
C ALA A 131 -1.97 -2.30 19.85
N THR A 132 -2.84 -3.18 20.37
CA THR A 132 -2.50 -4.15 21.42
C THR A 132 -1.75 -5.37 20.88
N LEU A 133 -2.03 -5.81 19.65
CA LEU A 133 -1.26 -6.85 18.96
C LEU A 133 0.11 -6.34 18.58
N ASN A 134 1.18 -6.92 19.15
CA ASN A 134 2.59 -6.59 18.86
C ASN A 134 3.04 -7.05 17.46
N TRP A 135 2.31 -6.65 16.43
CA TRP A 135 2.55 -6.97 15.03
C TRP A 135 3.59 -6.03 14.40
N PRO A 136 4.28 -6.49 13.34
CA PRO A 136 5.24 -5.66 12.62
C PRO A 136 4.58 -4.38 12.09
N MET A 137 5.29 -3.24 12.22
CA MET A 137 4.78 -1.90 11.90
C MET A 137 4.12 -1.80 10.51
N LEU A 138 4.73 -2.42 9.50
CA LEU A 138 4.20 -2.46 8.13
C LEU A 138 2.81 -3.09 8.04
N MET A 139 2.59 -4.19 8.76
CA MET A 139 1.31 -4.90 8.77
C MET A 139 0.23 -4.05 9.42
N ARG A 140 0.57 -3.31 10.48
CA ARG A 140 -0.34 -2.34 11.12
C ARG A 140 -0.69 -1.19 10.18
N MET A 141 0.30 -0.63 9.47
CA MET A 141 0.08 0.48 8.53
C MET A 141 -0.86 0.07 7.38
N PHE A 142 -0.62 -1.07 6.75
CA PHE A 142 -1.49 -1.58 5.68
C PHE A 142 -2.90 -1.89 6.18
N ALA A 143 -3.02 -2.51 7.35
CA ALA A 143 -4.32 -2.86 7.91
C ALA A 143 -5.16 -1.62 8.26
N MET A 144 -4.55 -0.64 8.91
CA MET A 144 -5.23 0.60 9.29
C MET A 144 -5.60 1.45 8.08
N TYR A 145 -4.72 1.54 7.07
CA TYR A 145 -5.02 2.27 5.83
C TYR A 145 -6.25 1.68 5.12
N LEU A 146 -6.26 0.37 4.92
CA LEU A 146 -7.36 -0.29 4.21
C LEU A 146 -8.67 -0.26 4.99
N HIS A 147 -8.61 -0.47 6.31
CA HIS A 147 -9.80 -0.39 7.16
C HIS A 147 -10.38 1.03 7.22
N SER A 148 -9.52 2.06 7.26
CA SER A 148 -9.96 3.47 7.20
C SER A 148 -10.65 3.77 5.87
N TYR A 149 -10.11 3.27 4.76
CA TYR A 149 -10.74 3.41 3.45
C TYR A 149 -12.15 2.80 3.43
N PHE A 150 -12.30 1.56 3.89
CA PHE A 150 -13.60 0.90 3.92
C PHE A 150 -14.60 1.52 4.90
N THR A 151 -14.14 2.01 6.04
CA THR A 151 -15.00 2.71 7.01
C THR A 151 -15.48 4.03 6.41
N MET A 152 -14.61 4.77 5.71
CA MET A 152 -14.99 6.00 5.01
C MET A 152 -16.02 5.71 3.90
N SER A 153 -15.81 4.64 3.14
CA SER A 153 -16.79 4.16 2.15
C SER A 153 -18.13 3.82 2.81
N PHE A 154 -18.15 3.08 3.91
CA PHE A 154 -19.39 2.70 4.59
C PHE A 154 -20.16 3.91 5.16
N LEU A 155 -19.43 4.93 5.63
CA LEU A 155 -20.01 6.14 6.22
C LEU A 155 -20.49 7.15 5.17
N ASP A 156 -20.01 7.07 3.93
CA ASP A 156 -20.41 7.97 2.86
C ASP A 156 -21.74 7.50 2.24
N PRO A 157 -22.85 8.23 2.46
CA PRO A 157 -24.17 7.86 1.96
C PRO A 157 -24.28 7.96 0.42
N THR A 158 -23.30 8.59 -0.23
CA THR A 158 -23.24 8.72 -1.69
C THR A 158 -22.36 7.66 -2.35
N SER A 159 -21.62 6.88 -1.57
CA SER A 159 -20.71 5.89 -2.14
C SER A 159 -21.49 4.67 -2.63
N THR A 160 -21.47 4.45 -3.94
CA THR A 160 -22.16 3.36 -4.65
C THR A 160 -21.35 2.05 -4.64
N ILE A 161 -20.54 1.82 -3.61
CA ILE A 161 -19.70 0.63 -3.54
C ILE A 161 -20.59 -0.54 -3.10
N HIS A 162 -21.41 -1.02 -4.02
CA HIS A 162 -22.24 -2.22 -3.88
C HIS A 162 -21.30 -3.42 -3.85
N PHE A 163 -20.93 -3.88 -2.66
CA PHE A 163 -20.18 -5.14 -2.48
C PHE A 163 -21.02 -6.40 -2.71
N ALA A 164 -22.27 -6.26 -3.16
CA ALA A 164 -23.15 -7.36 -3.52
C ALA A 164 -24.10 -6.96 -4.67
N HIS A 165 -23.72 -7.37 -5.87
CA HIS A 165 -24.67 -7.91 -6.86
C HIS A 165 -24.07 -9.21 -7.40
#